data_AF-B9NXZ5-F1
#
_entry.id   AF-B9NXZ5-F1
#
_cell.length_a   1.000
_cell.length_b   1.000
_cell.length_c   1.000
_cell.angle_alpha   90.00
_cell.angle_beta   90.00
_cell.angle_gamma   90.00
#
_symmetry.space_group_name_H-M   'P 1'
#
loop_
_entity.id
_entity.type
_entity.pdbx_description
1 polymer ?
#
loop_
_entity_poly.entity_id
_entity_poly.type
_entity_poly.pdbx_seq_one_letter_code
_entity_poly.pdbx_strand_id
1 'polypeptide(L)'
;MKVLRDYSDQKYADWFDDMPNIVSQQQREKLDAVVPNDVIEAALRCHKGKLYESGMQIRTNRAYPTDTEVSYFEVFRMFGVNFLEDVLEKGSAKR
;
A
#
# COMPACT_ATOMS: atom_id res chain seq x y z
N MET A 1 14.27 3.19 -7.63
CA MET A 1 13.27 3.97 -6.87
C MET A 1 13.82 5.36 -6.57
N LYS A 2 13.56 6.34 -7.44
CA LYS A 2 13.96 7.74 -7.22
C LYS A 2 12.95 8.51 -6.36
N VAL A 3 11.73 7.98 -6.27
CA VAL A 3 10.53 8.68 -5.79
C VAL A 3 10.54 8.98 -4.29
N LEU A 4 10.99 8.04 -3.44
CA LEU A 4 11.11 8.31 -1.99
C LEU A 4 12.25 9.30 -1.68
N ARG A 5 13.29 9.35 -2.52
CA ARG A 5 14.39 10.33 -2.39
C ARG A 5 13.99 11.72 -2.89
N ASP A 6 13.06 11.80 -3.83
CA ASP A 6 12.56 13.06 -4.40
C ASP A 6 11.42 13.69 -3.55
N TYR A 7 10.70 12.91 -2.71
CA TYR A 7 9.54 13.35 -1.91
C TYR A 7 9.85 13.71 -0.43
N SER A 8 11.04 14.25 -0.18
CA SER A 8 11.43 14.95 1.07
C SER A 8 11.60 14.18 2.37
N ASP A 9 11.56 12.85 2.43
CA ASP A 9 11.94 12.13 3.66
C ASP A 9 12.96 11.02 3.40
N GLN A 10 14.24 11.43 3.36
CA GLN A 10 15.41 10.54 3.30
C GLN A 10 15.30 9.41 4.35
N LYS A 11 14.72 9.72 5.51
CA LYS A 11 14.43 8.76 6.58
C LYS A 11 13.70 7.50 6.11
N TYR A 12 12.57 7.64 5.39
CA TYR A 12 11.79 6.47 4.97
C TYR A 12 12.43 5.75 3.78
N ALA A 13 13.17 6.47 2.93
CA ALA A 13 13.98 5.86 1.89
C ALA A 13 15.09 4.97 2.50
N ASP A 14 15.79 5.47 3.52
CA ASP A 14 16.83 4.72 4.24
C ASP A 14 16.25 3.50 4.95
N TRP A 15 15.08 3.66 5.58
CA TRP A 15 14.39 2.53 6.22
C TRP A 15 13.98 1.47 5.21
N PHE A 16 13.50 1.88 4.04
CA PHE A 16 13.15 0.94 2.98
C PHE A 16 14.37 0.19 2.44
N ASP A 17 15.48 0.89 2.21
CA ASP A 17 16.74 0.29 1.74
C ASP A 17 17.31 -0.70 2.78
N ASP A 18 17.09 -0.46 4.09
CA ASP A 18 17.50 -1.33 5.22
C ASP A 18 16.39 -2.28 5.73
N MET A 19 15.26 -2.39 5.02
CA MET A 19 14.08 -3.12 5.52
C MET A 19 14.37 -4.58 5.93
N PRO A 20 15.20 -5.37 5.21
CA PRO A 20 15.55 -6.73 5.64
C PRO A 20 16.20 -6.77 7.04
N ASN A 21 17.09 -5.81 7.33
CA ASN A 21 17.75 -5.71 8.63
C ASN A 21 16.73 -5.32 9.72
N ILE A 22 15.90 -4.30 9.46
CA ILE A 22 14.84 -3.83 10.36
C ILE A 22 13.92 -5.00 10.77
N VAL A 23 13.49 -5.83 9.80
CA VAL A 23 12.66 -7.01 10.06
C VAL A 23 13.43 -8.08 10.84
N SER A 24 14.66 -8.39 10.44
CA SER A 24 15.46 -9.44 11.08
C SER A 24 15.79 -9.16 12.54
N GLN A 25 16.01 -7.89 12.88
CA GLN A 25 16.34 -7.44 14.23
C GLN A 25 15.10 -7.00 15.03
N GLN A 26 13.89 -7.09 14.45
CA GLN A 26 12.65 -6.67 15.09
C GLN A 26 12.72 -5.24 15.65
N GLN A 27 13.26 -4.29 14.87
CA GLN A 27 13.40 -2.89 15.30
C GLN A 27 12.01 -2.22 15.42
N ARG A 28 11.35 -2.43 16.57
CA ARG A 28 9.93 -2.06 16.83
C ARG A 28 9.66 -0.57 16.60
N GLU A 29 10.58 0.30 16.97
CA GLU A 29 10.43 1.75 16.76
C GLU A 29 10.22 2.14 15.28
N LYS A 30 10.77 1.36 14.34
CA LYS A 30 10.61 1.59 12.90
C LYS A 30 9.43 0.82 12.33
N LEU A 31 9.20 -0.41 12.80
CA LEU A 31 8.09 -1.26 12.36
C LEU A 31 6.73 -0.71 12.81
N ASP A 32 6.67 -0.09 13.99
CA ASP A 32 5.46 0.48 14.57
C ASP A 32 5.33 1.99 14.27
N ALA A 33 6.24 2.54 13.46
CA ALA A 33 6.22 3.96 13.14
C ALA A 33 5.00 4.31 12.29
N VAL A 34 4.35 5.42 12.64
CA VAL A 34 3.29 5.99 11.80
C VAL A 34 3.95 6.64 10.59
N VAL A 35 3.69 6.08 9.40
CA VAL A 35 4.18 6.62 8.14
C VAL A 35 3.21 7.71 7.65
N PRO A 36 3.71 8.91 7.31
CA PRO A 36 2.91 9.98 6.73
C PRO A 36 2.16 9.56 5.45
N ASN A 37 0.92 10.02 5.30
CA ASN A 37 0.06 9.65 4.18
C ASN A 37 0.64 10.05 2.81
N ASP A 38 1.34 11.18 2.72
CA ASP A 38 2.00 11.65 1.50
C ASP A 38 3.09 10.69 1.02
N VAL A 39 3.86 10.10 1.93
CA VAL A 39 4.85 9.05 1.63
C VAL A 39 4.16 7.79 1.10
N ILE A 40 3.06 7.38 1.75
CA ILE A 40 2.24 6.23 1.29
C ILE A 40 1.67 6.51 -0.10
N GLU A 41 1.10 7.70 -0.33
CA GLU A 41 0.56 8.10 -1.61
C GLU A 41 1.62 8.09 -2.71
N ALA A 42 2.82 8.63 -2.44
CA ALA A 42 3.92 8.63 -3.38
C ALA A 42 4.33 7.20 -3.77
N ALA A 43 4.43 6.30 -2.79
CA ALA A 43 4.72 4.89 -3.02
C ALA A 43 3.62 4.20 -3.85
N LEU A 44 2.35 4.38 -3.47
CA LEU A 44 1.21 3.74 -4.14
C LEU A 44 0.97 4.27 -5.56
N ARG A 45 1.26 5.55 -5.84
CA ARG A 45 1.19 6.11 -7.21
C ARG A 45 2.15 5.43 -8.18
N CYS A 46 3.28 4.93 -7.67
CA CYS A 46 4.27 4.22 -8.48
C CYS A 46 4.05 2.70 -8.49
N HIS A 47 3.15 2.18 -7.66
CA HIS A 47 2.85 0.76 -7.58
C HIS A 47 2.07 0.32 -8.82
N LYS A 48 2.58 -0.71 -9.52
CA LYS A 48 1.98 -1.22 -10.77
C LYS A 48 0.88 -2.24 -10.54
N GLY A 49 0.76 -2.79 -9.33
CA GLY A 49 -0.28 -3.77 -9.00
C GLY A 49 -1.68 -3.17 -9.10
N LYS A 50 -2.65 -4.04 -9.35
CA LYS A 50 -4.06 -3.72 -9.50
C LYS A 50 -4.89 -4.54 -8.50
N LEU A 51 -6.00 -3.95 -8.09
CA LEU A 51 -7.09 -4.60 -7.38
C LEU A 51 -8.31 -4.63 -8.31
N TYR A 52 -9.32 -5.39 -7.92
CA TYR A 52 -10.50 -5.63 -8.75
C TYR A 52 -11.77 -5.28 -8.00
N GLU A 53 -12.55 -4.38 -8.58
CA GLU A 53 -13.83 -3.92 -8.07
C GLU A 53 -14.98 -4.67 -8.73
N SER A 54 -15.93 -5.12 -7.91
CA SER A 54 -17.14 -5.80 -8.35
C SER A 54 -18.28 -5.47 -7.40
N GLY A 55 -19.16 -4.54 -7.80
CA GLY A 55 -20.22 -4.03 -6.94
C GLY A 55 -19.66 -3.36 -5.68
N MET A 56 -20.01 -3.89 -4.51
CA MET A 56 -19.52 -3.37 -3.21
C MET A 56 -18.21 -4.03 -2.73
N GLN A 57 -17.56 -4.87 -3.55
CA GLN A 57 -16.35 -5.57 -3.14
C GLN A 57 -15.11 -5.10 -3.88
N ILE A 58 -14.00 -4.99 -3.16
CA ILE A 58 -12.65 -4.88 -3.69
C ILE A 58 -11.91 -6.18 -3.39
N ARG A 59 -11.17 -6.72 -4.36
CA ARG A 59 -10.45 -8.00 -4.27
C ARG A 59 -9.03 -7.88 -4.79
N THR A 60 -8.14 -8.73 -4.28
CA THR A 60 -6.76 -8.85 -4.78
C THR A 60 -6.68 -9.59 -6.11
N ASN A 61 -7.64 -10.47 -6.39
CA ASN A 61 -7.70 -11.25 -7.62
C ASN A 61 -9.01 -10.99 -8.37
N ARG A 62 -8.91 -11.05 -9.70
CA ARG A 62 -10.07 -10.95 -10.58
C ARG A 62 -10.95 -12.19 -10.41
N ALA A 63 -12.22 -11.99 -10.09
CA ALA A 63 -13.19 -13.08 -10.00
C ALA A 63 -13.97 -13.26 -11.32
N TYR A 64 -14.29 -12.14 -11.98
CA TYR A 64 -15.06 -12.14 -13.22
C TYR A 64 -14.41 -11.28 -14.32
N PRO A 65 -14.64 -11.59 -15.61
CA PRO A 65 -14.15 -10.77 -16.71
C PRO A 65 -14.64 -9.31 -16.67
N THR A 66 -15.79 -9.08 -16.03
CA THR A 66 -16.44 -7.77 -15.89
C THR A 66 -15.95 -6.96 -14.69
N ASP A 67 -15.06 -7.52 -13.85
CA ASP A 67 -14.52 -6.77 -12.72
C ASP A 67 -13.67 -5.59 -13.22
N THR A 68 -13.87 -4.42 -12.62
CA THR A 68 -13.14 -3.20 -12.97
C THR A 68 -11.78 -3.20 -12.28
N GLU A 69 -10.71 -2.92 -13.02
CA GLU A 69 -9.39 -2.73 -12.42
C GLU A 69 -9.30 -1.37 -11.73
N VAL A 70 -8.84 -1.38 -10.49
CA VAL A 70 -8.56 -0.17 -9.70
C VAL A 70 -7.13 -0.22 -9.18
N SER A 71 -6.47 0.92 -9.10
CA SER A 71 -5.13 1.00 -8.51
C SER A 71 -5.18 1.00 -6.99
N TYR A 72 -4.07 0.60 -6.37
CA TYR A 72 -3.91 0.68 -4.91
C TYR A 72 -4.03 2.11 -4.42
N PHE A 73 -3.49 3.08 -5.19
CA PHE A 73 -3.59 4.50 -4.87
C PHE A 73 -5.04 4.98 -4.83
N GLU A 74 -5.86 4.60 -5.82
CA GLU A 74 -7.29 4.95 -5.84
C GLU A 74 -8.04 4.35 -4.65
N VAL A 75 -7.81 3.07 -4.34
CA VAL A 75 -8.43 2.41 -3.18
C VAL A 75 -8.02 3.06 -1.86
N PHE A 76 -6.74 3.37 -1.69
CA PHE A 76 -6.23 4.10 -0.53
C PHE A 76 -6.90 5.47 -0.38
N ARG A 77 -7.00 6.25 -1.47
CA ARG A 77 -7.62 7.58 -1.46
C ARG A 77 -9.12 7.54 -1.15
N MET A 78 -9.81 6.48 -1.56
CA MET A 78 -11.26 6.34 -1.35
C MET A 78 -11.60 5.78 0.04
N PHE A 79 -10.85 4.82 0.55
CA PHE A 79 -11.23 4.03 1.73
C PHE A 79 -10.22 4.06 2.88
N GLY A 80 -9.03 4.64 2.66
CA GLY A 80 -7.96 4.73 3.65
C GLY A 80 -7.14 3.45 3.80
N VAL A 81 -6.13 3.53 4.68
CA VAL A 81 -5.12 2.47 4.88
C VAL A 81 -5.72 1.17 5.41
N ASN A 82 -6.56 1.24 6.46
CA ASN A 82 -7.13 0.05 7.10
C ASN A 82 -7.94 -0.81 6.12
N PHE A 83 -8.71 -0.18 5.23
CA PHE A 83 -9.47 -0.91 4.22
C PHE A 83 -8.55 -1.61 3.22
N LEU A 84 -7.50 -0.92 2.77
CA LEU A 84 -6.53 -1.49 1.84
C LEU A 84 -5.79 -2.67 2.47
N GLU A 85 -5.39 -2.55 3.74
CA GLU A 85 -4.76 -3.65 4.49
C GLU A 85 -5.70 -4.85 4.62
N ASP A 86 -6.97 -4.63 4.98
CA ASP A 86 -7.98 -5.68 5.06
C ASP A 86 -8.14 -6.43 3.73
N VAL A 87 -8.17 -5.71 2.59
CA VAL A 87 -8.21 -6.34 1.27
C VAL A 87 -6.97 -7.21 1.04
N LEU A 88 -5.79 -6.74 1.41
CA LEU A 88 -4.53 -7.44 1.15
C LEU A 88 -4.36 -8.67 2.04
N GLU A 89 -4.77 -8.58 3.30
CA GLU A 89 -4.69 -9.69 4.26
C GLU A 89 -5.73 -10.77 3.96
N LYS A 90 -6.98 -10.38 3.72
CA LYS A 90 -8.11 -11.31 3.57
C LYS A 90 -8.39 -11.69 2.11
N GLY A 91 -7.73 -11.02 1.17
CA GLY A 91 -7.96 -11.15 -0.27
C GLY A 91 -9.19 -10.39 -0.78
N SER A 92 -10.05 -9.87 0.11
CA SER A 92 -11.18 -9.03 -0.25
C SER A 92 -11.75 -8.24 0.93
N ALA A 93 -12.38 -7.10 0.63
CA ALA A 93 -13.18 -6.34 1.59
C ALA A 93 -14.46 -5.80 0.93
N LYS A 94 -15.51 -5.62 1.74
CA LYS A 94 -16.75 -4.94 1.34
C LYS A 94 -16.69 -3.49 1.79
N ARG A 95 -17.10 -2.60 0.89
CA ARG A 95 -17.31 -1.18 1.16
C ARG A 95 -18.39 -0.96 2.22
#